data_AF-A0A1G6C5J2-F1
#
_entry.id   AF-A0A1G6C5J2-F1
#
_cell.length_a   1.000
_cell.length_b   1.000
_cell.length_c   1.000
_cell.angle_alpha   90.00
_cell.angle_beta   90.00
_cell.angle_gamma   90.00
#
_symmetry.space_group_name_H-M   'P 1'
#
loop_
_entity.id
_entity.type
_entity.pdbx_description
1 polymer ?
#
loop_
_entity_poly.entity_id
_entity_poly.type
_entity_poly.pdbx_seq_one_letter_code
_entity_poly.pdbx_strand_id
1 'polypeptide(L)'
;MSVRPLLTLAVLRLIWLAILLPSLIRIGYEFTWILDQPIESVLQRADTLDLEQLALFLMASPFRLLAQLALYRIALEIAVVLLVPTPAEAASRNWLTRAFRRLFVLGPFSTQRWLQGVWIAFLVTWIAFVILTAPSRLDAYARALGEQGQLSYVSVYARFVLPVLAIVNDLVELALARGVIEVATRVLPHGSSTKRKKSLGMNILLIGSGGREHALAWKLAQSPRLAKLYAAPGNPGIAECADIVALDVADHDAVARLCRDKQIDLVVVGPEAPLVAGLVDALAAFDIPAFGPSAAAAALEGSKGFTKDLCAEAGIPTAAYGRFTDAEAAKAYAREQGAPIVVKADGLAAGKGVTVAATIDEALAAIDDCFAGAFGEAGAEVVVEECLVGEEASFFALTDGETVLPLATAQDHKRVGEGDTGPNTGGMGAYSPAPIMTPELVERTLDEIIRPTVKAMRDRGTPFQGVLYAGLMITDAGPKLIEYNVRFGDPETQPMMMRLDSDLVDLLYATATGGLSGVSANWREESALTVVMAAQGYPGAYAKGSAIDGIGAADGLSGVKVFQAGTGLQDGRLVANGGRVLNVTATGATIAEAQALAYEAVDRIVWPEGFCRRDIGWRAISDRGVR
;
A
#
# COMPACT_ATOMS: atom_id res chain seq x y z
N MET A 1 -20.48 -45.57 48.45
CA MET A 1 -19.07 -45.59 48.01
C MET A 1 -18.57 -44.16 47.84
N SER A 2 -17.52 -43.79 48.59
CA SER A 2 -16.59 -42.64 48.45
C SER A 2 -17.16 -41.24 48.13
N VAL A 3 -17.10 -40.34 49.13
CA VAL A 3 -17.47 -38.89 49.10
C VAL A 3 -16.51 -38.03 48.23
N ARG A 4 -15.43 -38.60 47.68
CA ARG A 4 -14.41 -37.86 46.91
C ARG A 4 -14.89 -37.19 45.60
N PRO A 5 -15.80 -37.77 44.77
CA PRO A 5 -16.22 -37.14 43.51
C PRO A 5 -17.02 -35.85 43.71
N LEU A 6 -17.84 -35.79 44.77
CA LEU A 6 -18.65 -34.62 45.10
C LEU A 6 -17.79 -33.45 45.61
N LEU A 7 -16.73 -33.75 46.37
CA LEU A 7 -15.78 -32.74 46.82
C LEU A 7 -14.97 -32.16 45.65
N THR A 8 -14.54 -32.99 44.70
CA THR A 8 -13.82 -32.52 43.49
C THR A 8 -14.73 -31.66 42.61
N LEU A 9 -16.02 -32.00 42.48
CA LEU A 9 -16.98 -31.20 41.72
C LEU A 9 -17.27 -29.85 42.39
N ALA A 10 -17.35 -29.82 43.72
CA ALA A 10 -17.56 -28.59 44.49
C ALA A 10 -16.34 -27.65 44.42
N VAL A 11 -15.13 -28.20 44.49
CA VAL A 11 -13.88 -27.42 44.34
C VAL A 11 -13.74 -26.86 42.92
N LEU A 12 -14.06 -27.65 41.88
CA LEU A 12 -14.05 -27.16 40.49
C LEU A 12 -15.10 -26.09 40.22
N ARG A 13 -16.30 -26.18 40.83
CA ARG A 13 -17.33 -25.13 40.77
C ARG A 13 -16.88 -23.83 41.45
N LEU A 14 -16.21 -23.92 42.59
CA LEU A 14 -15.69 -22.75 43.31
C LEU A 14 -14.54 -22.06 42.56
N ILE A 15 -13.64 -22.83 41.94
CA ILE A 15 -12.57 -22.29 41.09
C ILE A 15 -13.17 -21.62 39.84
N TRP A 16 -14.20 -22.21 39.23
CA TRP A 16 -14.92 -21.61 38.10
C TRP A 16 -15.64 -20.31 38.46
N LEU A 17 -16.31 -20.26 39.62
CA LEU A 17 -16.96 -19.04 40.13
C LEU A 17 -15.93 -17.93 40.41
N ALA A 18 -14.76 -18.26 40.97
CA ALA A 18 -13.73 -17.27 41.26
C ALA A 18 -13.10 -16.64 40.00
N ILE A 19 -13.04 -17.38 38.89
CA ILE A 19 -12.43 -16.91 37.63
C ILE A 19 -13.41 -16.09 36.78
N LEU A 20 -14.70 -16.45 36.77
CA LEU A 20 -15.70 -15.82 35.89
C LEU A 20 -16.49 -14.69 36.53
N LEU A 21 -16.67 -14.71 37.85
CA LEU A 21 -17.46 -13.69 38.55
C LEU A 21 -16.87 -12.28 38.39
N PRO A 22 -15.54 -12.04 38.41
CA PRO A 22 -14.97 -10.71 38.15
C PRO A 22 -15.26 -10.21 36.73
N SER A 23 -15.18 -11.10 35.74
CA SER A 23 -15.46 -10.78 34.33
C SER A 23 -16.93 -10.50 34.07
N LEU A 24 -17.83 -11.25 34.72
CA LEU A 24 -19.27 -11.04 34.64
C LEU A 24 -19.72 -9.78 35.37
N ILE A 25 -19.11 -9.44 36.51
CA ILE A 25 -19.37 -8.17 37.22
C ILE A 25 -18.85 -6.99 36.38
N ARG A 26 -17.70 -7.11 35.73
CA ARG A 26 -17.14 -6.06 34.85
C ARG A 26 -18.01 -5.82 33.61
N ILE A 27 -18.52 -6.89 33.00
CA ILE A 27 -19.47 -6.80 31.87
C ILE A 27 -20.84 -6.26 32.33
N GLY A 28 -21.28 -6.61 33.54
CA GLY A 28 -22.52 -6.10 34.13
C GLY A 28 -22.48 -4.61 34.42
N TYR A 29 -21.38 -4.10 34.99
CA TYR A 29 -21.22 -2.67 35.30
C TYR A 29 -21.19 -1.80 34.04
N GLU A 30 -20.52 -2.24 32.97
CA GLU A 30 -20.44 -1.44 31.73
C GLU A 30 -21.76 -1.38 30.94
N PHE A 31 -22.73 -2.25 31.24
CA PHE A 31 -24.03 -2.26 30.55
C PHE A 31 -25.20 -1.63 31.33
N THR A 32 -25.04 -1.35 32.63
CA THR A 32 -26.07 -0.63 33.42
C THR A 32 -26.32 0.80 32.93
N TRP A 33 -25.36 1.40 32.20
CA TRP A 33 -25.51 2.76 31.66
C TRP A 33 -26.39 2.84 30.39
N ILE A 34 -26.67 1.70 29.75
CA ILE A 34 -27.37 1.62 28.44
C ILE A 34 -28.87 1.28 28.60
N LEU A 35 -29.28 0.79 29.78
CA LEU A 35 -30.62 0.23 29.98
C LEU A 35 -31.35 0.98 31.09
N ASP A 36 -32.31 1.82 30.72
CA ASP A 36 -33.13 2.64 31.63
C ASP A 36 -34.19 1.83 32.43
N GLN A 37 -33.89 0.55 32.73
CA GLN A 37 -34.71 -0.40 33.50
C GLN A 37 -33.82 -1.38 34.29
N PRO A 38 -34.10 -1.67 35.57
CA PRO A 38 -33.38 -2.68 36.35
C PRO A 38 -33.58 -4.10 35.79
N ILE A 39 -32.50 -4.88 35.67
CA ILE A 39 -32.49 -6.27 35.16
C ILE A 39 -33.51 -7.18 35.87
N GLU A 40 -33.78 -6.93 37.15
CA GLU A 40 -34.71 -7.72 37.97
C GLU A 40 -36.16 -7.66 37.47
N SER A 41 -36.59 -6.54 36.87
CA SER A 41 -37.95 -6.38 36.34
C SER A 41 -38.16 -7.17 35.03
N VAL A 42 -37.09 -7.35 34.25
CA VAL A 42 -37.11 -8.13 33.00
C VAL A 42 -37.17 -9.62 33.31
N LEU A 43 -36.42 -10.08 34.32
CA LEU A 43 -36.38 -11.48 34.72
C LEU A 43 -37.71 -11.95 35.36
N GLN A 44 -38.35 -11.11 36.18
CA GLN A 44 -39.67 -11.44 36.74
C GLN A 44 -40.77 -11.59 35.68
N ARG A 45 -40.70 -10.84 34.58
CA ARG A 45 -41.63 -10.99 33.45
C ARG A 45 -41.40 -12.28 32.68
N ALA A 46 -40.13 -12.64 32.45
CA ALA A 46 -39.75 -13.84 31.72
C ALA A 46 -40.24 -15.13 32.40
N ASP A 47 -40.25 -15.19 33.73
CA ASP A 47 -40.70 -16.36 34.51
C ASP A 47 -42.21 -16.62 34.43
N THR A 48 -43.00 -15.68 33.90
CA THR A 48 -44.47 -15.81 33.79
C THR A 48 -44.95 -16.21 32.39
N LEU A 49 -44.04 -16.34 31.42
CA LEU A 49 -44.36 -16.62 30.01
C LEU A 49 -44.16 -18.11 29.70
N ASP A 50 -45.02 -18.65 28.83
CA ASP A 50 -44.76 -19.98 28.26
C ASP A 50 -43.57 -19.93 27.27
N LEU A 51 -43.06 -21.10 26.90
CA LEU A 51 -41.86 -21.22 26.06
C LEU A 51 -41.98 -20.53 24.69
N GLU A 52 -43.20 -20.46 24.13
CA GLU A 52 -43.44 -19.85 22.82
C GLU A 52 -43.49 -18.32 22.94
N GLN A 53 -44.15 -17.80 23.99
CA GLN A 53 -44.21 -16.38 24.31
C GLN A 53 -42.87 -15.83 24.78
N LEU A 54 -42.10 -16.61 25.54
CA LEU A 54 -40.76 -16.26 26.00
C LEU A 54 -39.79 -16.13 24.81
N ALA A 55 -39.88 -17.05 23.84
CA ALA A 55 -39.06 -16.99 22.62
C ALA A 55 -39.37 -15.74 21.78
N LEU A 56 -40.65 -15.38 21.63
CA LEU A 56 -41.06 -14.15 20.93
C LEU A 56 -40.64 -12.87 21.70
N PHE A 57 -40.78 -12.85 23.02
CA PHE A 57 -40.37 -11.74 23.89
C PHE A 57 -38.85 -11.48 23.84
N LEU A 58 -38.05 -12.56 23.83
CA LEU A 58 -36.59 -12.49 23.71
C LEU A 58 -36.10 -12.12 22.31
N MET A 59 -36.86 -12.45 21.26
CA MET A 59 -36.53 -12.08 19.88
C MET A 59 -36.91 -10.63 19.53
N ALA A 60 -37.92 -10.05 20.21
CA ALA A 60 -38.42 -8.71 19.92
C ALA A 60 -37.73 -7.57 20.70
N SER A 61 -36.84 -7.88 21.65
CA SER A 61 -36.14 -6.88 22.47
C SER A 61 -34.62 -6.92 22.24
N PRO A 62 -33.86 -5.84 22.52
CA PRO A 62 -32.44 -5.74 22.18
C PRO A 62 -31.52 -6.70 22.99
N PHE A 63 -32.08 -7.63 23.77
CA PHE A 63 -31.39 -8.49 24.74
C PHE A 63 -30.76 -9.76 24.12
N ARG A 64 -29.90 -9.59 23.11
CA ARG A 64 -29.18 -10.68 22.41
C ARG A 64 -28.31 -11.55 23.33
N LEU A 65 -27.78 -11.00 24.42
CA LEU A 65 -26.92 -11.74 25.35
C LEU A 65 -27.71 -12.65 26.29
N LEU A 66 -28.92 -12.26 26.68
CA LEU A 66 -29.83 -13.09 27.49
C LEU A 66 -30.36 -14.29 26.69
N ALA A 67 -30.64 -14.09 25.40
CA ALA A 67 -30.99 -15.19 24.49
C ALA A 67 -29.82 -16.20 24.34
N GLN A 68 -28.57 -15.73 24.32
CA GLN A 68 -27.39 -16.59 24.29
C GLN A 68 -27.19 -17.37 25.60
N LEU A 69 -27.40 -16.74 26.76
CA LEU A 69 -27.32 -17.42 28.06
C LEU A 69 -28.46 -18.44 28.24
N ALA A 70 -29.66 -18.15 27.73
CA ALA A 70 -30.78 -19.10 27.73
C ALA A 70 -30.49 -20.31 26.82
N LEU A 71 -29.93 -20.10 25.63
CA LEU A 71 -29.48 -21.18 24.73
C LEU A 71 -28.34 -22.00 25.36
N TYR A 72 -27.43 -21.37 26.09
CA TYR A 72 -26.37 -22.05 26.84
C TYR A 72 -26.93 -22.94 27.95
N ARG A 73 -27.94 -22.45 28.68
CA ARG A 73 -28.64 -23.21 29.71
C ARG A 73 -29.40 -24.41 29.12
N ILE A 74 -30.08 -24.21 27.99
CA ILE A 74 -30.79 -25.29 27.27
C ILE A 74 -29.79 -26.36 26.79
N ALA A 75 -28.63 -25.96 26.25
CA ALA A 75 -27.57 -26.89 25.86
C ALA A 75 -27.01 -27.67 27.07
N LEU A 76 -26.90 -27.03 28.24
CA LEU A 76 -26.47 -27.67 29.47
C LEU A 76 -27.51 -28.67 30.00
N GLU A 77 -28.80 -28.34 29.96
CA GLU A 77 -29.88 -29.24 30.38
C GLU A 77 -30.02 -30.43 29.43
N ILE A 78 -29.83 -30.24 28.12
CA ILE A 78 -29.76 -31.33 27.13
C ILE A 78 -28.55 -32.24 27.40
N ALA A 79 -27.39 -31.67 27.73
CA ALA A 79 -26.21 -32.45 28.10
C ALA A 79 -26.43 -33.27 29.38
N VAL A 80 -27.15 -32.72 30.36
CA VAL A 80 -27.51 -33.43 31.61
C VAL A 80 -28.51 -34.57 31.33
N VAL A 81 -29.50 -34.37 30.46
CA VAL A 81 -30.46 -35.41 30.05
C VAL A 81 -29.77 -36.54 29.27
N LEU A 82 -28.79 -36.22 28.42
CA LEU A 82 -27.99 -37.22 27.68
C LEU A 82 -27.01 -38.00 28.56
N LEU A 83 -26.73 -37.54 29.78
CA LEU A 83 -25.77 -38.15 30.72
C LEU A 83 -26.43 -39.06 31.77
N VAL A 84 -27.76 -39.23 31.77
CA VAL A 84 -28.48 -40.17 32.65
C VAL A 84 -29.39 -41.08 31.80
N PRO A 85 -29.09 -42.39 31.64
CA PRO A 85 -29.89 -43.25 30.80
C PRO A 85 -31.14 -43.71 31.55
N THR A 86 -32.32 -43.47 30.99
CA THR A 86 -33.50 -44.29 31.27
C THR A 86 -34.07 -44.85 29.97
N PRO A 87 -34.74 -46.02 29.98
CA PRO A 87 -34.99 -46.81 28.78
C PRO A 87 -36.10 -46.27 27.85
N ALA A 88 -36.69 -45.12 28.16
CA ALA A 88 -37.97 -44.70 27.59
C ALA A 88 -37.85 -43.63 26.50
N GLU A 89 -36.85 -43.67 25.61
CA GLU A 89 -36.71 -42.62 24.58
C GLU A 89 -36.18 -43.09 23.22
N ALA A 90 -37.02 -43.86 22.50
CA ALA A 90 -36.90 -43.99 21.05
C ALA A 90 -37.76 -42.95 20.28
N ALA A 91 -38.74 -42.32 20.94
CA ALA A 91 -39.67 -41.39 20.31
C ALA A 91 -39.21 -39.90 20.31
N SER A 92 -38.37 -39.48 21.26
CA SER A 92 -37.87 -38.09 21.38
C SER A 92 -36.81 -37.72 20.34
N ARG A 93 -36.05 -38.71 19.82
CA ARG A 93 -35.03 -38.51 18.77
C ARG A 93 -35.58 -37.96 17.45
N ASN A 94 -36.85 -38.25 17.15
CA ASN A 94 -37.48 -37.79 15.90
C ASN A 94 -38.03 -36.36 15.97
N TRP A 95 -38.19 -35.80 17.17
CA TRP A 95 -38.64 -34.43 17.37
C TRP A 95 -37.49 -33.42 17.31
N LEU A 96 -36.36 -33.72 17.97
CA LEU A 96 -35.15 -32.86 17.96
C LEU A 96 -34.60 -32.64 16.54
N THR A 97 -34.56 -33.69 15.72
CA THR A 97 -34.10 -33.61 14.32
C THR A 97 -35.05 -32.78 13.45
N ARG A 98 -36.36 -32.79 13.76
CA ARG A 98 -37.37 -31.96 13.08
C ARG A 98 -37.34 -30.50 13.53
N ALA A 99 -37.09 -30.25 14.82
CA ALA A 99 -36.91 -28.91 15.36
C ALA A 99 -35.64 -28.25 14.81
N PHE A 100 -34.52 -28.99 14.75
CA PHE A 100 -33.28 -28.53 14.11
C PHE A 100 -33.49 -28.26 12.61
N ARG A 101 -34.17 -29.14 11.86
CA ARG A 101 -34.46 -28.86 10.44
C ARG A 101 -35.34 -27.63 10.24
N ARG A 102 -36.26 -27.31 11.16
CA ARG A 102 -37.12 -26.12 11.04
C ARG A 102 -36.41 -24.82 11.43
N LEU A 103 -35.50 -24.86 12.41
CA LEU A 103 -34.69 -23.71 12.83
C LEU A 103 -33.78 -23.17 11.71
N PHE A 104 -33.43 -23.98 10.71
CA PHE A 104 -32.52 -23.62 9.62
C PHE A 104 -33.21 -23.30 8.28
N VAL A 105 -34.54 -23.31 8.21
CA VAL A 105 -35.29 -23.14 6.94
C VAL A 105 -35.86 -21.72 6.74
N LEU A 106 -35.73 -20.80 7.70
CA LEU A 106 -36.34 -19.46 7.57
C LEU A 106 -35.31 -18.32 7.73
N GLY A 107 -34.84 -17.79 6.59
CA GLY A 107 -34.24 -16.45 6.46
C GLY A 107 -32.79 -16.39 5.96
N PRO A 108 -32.36 -15.28 5.31
CA PRO A 108 -31.00 -15.12 4.80
C PRO A 108 -29.99 -15.03 5.96
N PHE A 109 -28.90 -15.80 5.88
CA PHE A 109 -27.86 -15.87 6.91
C PHE A 109 -26.82 -14.76 6.74
N SER A 110 -26.51 -14.03 7.80
CA SER A 110 -25.28 -13.22 7.91
C SER A 110 -24.09 -14.12 8.31
N THR A 111 -22.90 -13.90 7.74
CA THR A 111 -21.64 -14.65 7.97
C THR A 111 -21.35 -14.92 9.45
N GLN A 112 -21.72 -13.98 10.33
CA GLN A 112 -21.53 -14.07 11.78
C GLN A 112 -22.41 -15.14 12.48
N ARG A 113 -23.63 -15.39 11.98
CA ARG A 113 -24.54 -16.42 12.52
C ARG A 113 -24.08 -17.85 12.17
N TRP A 114 -23.42 -18.00 11.02
CA TRP A 114 -22.84 -19.28 10.59
C TRP A 114 -21.58 -19.62 11.39
N LEU A 115 -20.66 -18.66 11.56
CA LEU A 115 -19.46 -18.83 12.40
C LEU A 115 -19.82 -19.24 13.83
N GLN A 116 -20.88 -18.66 14.40
CA GLN A 116 -21.38 -19.03 15.73
C GLN A 116 -21.91 -20.48 15.78
N GLY A 117 -22.64 -20.93 14.75
CA GLY A 117 -23.12 -22.32 14.66
C GLY A 117 -21.99 -23.33 14.54
N VAL A 118 -20.95 -23.02 13.75
CA VAL A 118 -19.76 -23.87 13.58
C VAL A 118 -18.95 -23.94 14.87
N TRP A 119 -18.75 -22.82 15.57
CA TRP A 119 -18.05 -22.80 16.85
C TRP A 119 -18.77 -23.61 17.93
N ILE A 120 -20.11 -23.55 17.98
CA ILE A 120 -20.91 -24.34 18.92
C ILE A 120 -20.81 -25.84 18.58
N ALA A 121 -20.90 -26.22 17.31
CA ALA A 121 -20.75 -27.61 16.89
C ALA A 121 -19.34 -28.16 17.19
N PHE A 122 -18.31 -27.36 16.93
CA PHE A 122 -16.92 -27.71 17.25
C PHE A 122 -16.71 -27.88 18.76
N LEU A 123 -17.24 -26.96 19.57
CA LEU A 123 -17.12 -27.00 21.02
C LEU A 123 -17.86 -28.21 21.62
N VAL A 124 -19.07 -28.53 21.14
CA VAL A 124 -19.81 -29.72 21.57
C VAL A 124 -19.06 -31.00 21.21
N THR A 125 -18.46 -31.05 20.01
CA THR A 125 -17.68 -32.20 19.55
C THR A 125 -16.39 -32.36 20.36
N TRP A 126 -15.70 -31.26 20.67
CA TRP A 126 -14.49 -31.25 21.49
C TRP A 126 -14.78 -31.65 22.94
N ILE A 127 -15.87 -31.15 23.54
CA ILE A 127 -16.30 -31.54 24.88
C ILE A 127 -16.68 -33.03 24.92
N ALA A 128 -17.41 -33.52 23.91
CA ALA A 128 -17.74 -34.95 23.80
C ALA A 128 -16.47 -35.80 23.67
N PHE A 129 -15.50 -35.37 22.86
CA PHE A 129 -14.21 -36.04 22.70
C PHE A 129 -13.44 -36.08 24.03
N VAL A 130 -13.29 -34.95 24.73
CA VAL A 130 -12.58 -34.89 26.02
C VAL A 130 -13.26 -35.74 27.11
N ILE A 131 -14.60 -35.78 27.14
CA ILE A 131 -15.35 -36.57 28.12
C ILE A 131 -15.26 -38.08 27.81
N LEU A 132 -15.28 -38.47 26.53
CA LEU A 132 -15.26 -39.87 26.09
C LEU A 132 -13.84 -40.46 26.03
N THR A 133 -12.81 -39.60 26.02
CA THR A 133 -11.40 -40.03 25.95
C THR A 133 -10.74 -40.20 27.32
N ALA A 134 -11.48 -40.09 28.42
CA ALA A 134 -11.00 -40.46 29.75
C ALA A 134 -11.03 -42.00 29.93
N PRO A 135 -9.89 -42.69 30.12
CA PRO A 135 -9.83 -44.16 30.12
C PRO A 135 -10.76 -44.83 31.14
N SER A 136 -10.98 -44.19 32.29
CA SER A 136 -11.82 -44.69 33.38
C SER A 136 -13.32 -44.69 33.07
N ARG A 137 -13.76 -44.00 32.02
CA ARG A 137 -15.19 -43.87 31.66
C ARG A 137 -15.63 -44.78 30.51
N LEU A 138 -14.70 -45.26 29.68
CA LEU A 138 -14.99 -46.17 28.57
C LEU A 138 -15.56 -47.51 29.07
N ASP A 139 -15.05 -48.05 30.18
CA ASP A 139 -15.54 -49.29 30.79
C ASP A 139 -16.92 -49.17 31.44
N ALA A 140 -17.31 -47.97 31.89
CA ALA A 140 -18.66 -47.71 32.40
C ALA A 140 -19.66 -47.61 31.23
N TYR A 141 -19.22 -47.10 30.08
CA TYR A 141 -20.03 -46.92 28.89
C TYR A 141 -20.28 -48.24 28.13
N ALA A 142 -19.25 -49.08 28.00
CA ALA A 142 -19.36 -50.44 27.45
C ALA A 142 -20.45 -51.27 28.15
N ARG A 143 -20.49 -51.16 29.49
CA ARG A 143 -21.50 -51.83 30.33
C ARG A 143 -22.91 -51.28 30.13
N ALA A 144 -23.07 -49.98 29.95
CA ALA A 144 -24.38 -49.36 29.72
C ALA A 144 -25.00 -49.73 28.36
N LEU A 145 -24.16 -50.03 27.36
CA LEU A 145 -24.59 -50.49 26.03
C LEU A 145 -24.77 -52.01 25.92
N GLY A 146 -24.49 -52.77 27.00
CA GLY A 146 -24.67 -54.22 27.04
C GLY A 146 -23.63 -55.03 26.25
N GLU A 147 -22.52 -54.41 25.83
CA GLU A 147 -21.45 -55.10 25.11
C GLU A 147 -20.44 -55.73 26.10
N GLN A 148 -20.16 -57.03 25.98
CA GLN A 148 -19.13 -57.70 26.79
C GLN A 148 -17.75 -57.57 26.12
N GLY A 149 -17.03 -56.50 26.46
CA GLY A 149 -15.64 -56.26 26.04
C GLY A 149 -15.21 -54.81 26.21
N GLN A 150 -13.89 -54.55 26.30
CA GLN A 150 -13.35 -53.18 26.28
C GLN A 150 -13.62 -52.54 24.92
N LEU A 151 -14.46 -51.50 24.86
CA LEU A 151 -14.58 -50.70 23.64
C LEU A 151 -13.25 -49.99 23.36
N SER A 152 -12.70 -50.20 22.16
CA SER A 152 -11.53 -49.45 21.73
C SER A 152 -11.92 -48.01 21.43
N TYR A 153 -11.00 -47.06 21.65
CA TYR A 153 -11.18 -45.65 21.26
C TYR A 153 -11.63 -45.50 19.81
N VAL A 154 -11.15 -46.38 18.92
CA VAL A 154 -11.50 -46.42 17.50
C VAL A 154 -12.99 -46.69 17.29
N SER A 155 -13.59 -47.58 18.08
CA SER A 155 -15.02 -47.92 17.96
C SER A 155 -15.96 -46.79 18.40
N VAL A 156 -15.59 -46.04 19.45
CA VAL A 156 -16.34 -44.88 19.92
C VAL A 156 -16.22 -43.72 18.93
N TYR A 157 -15.02 -43.49 18.41
CA TYR A 157 -14.78 -42.48 17.37
C TYR A 157 -15.60 -42.75 16.11
N ALA A 158 -15.64 -44.00 15.66
CA ALA A 158 -16.38 -44.39 14.47
C ALA A 158 -17.90 -44.26 14.62
N ARG A 159 -18.45 -44.53 15.82
CA ARG A 159 -19.90 -44.51 16.05
C ARG A 159 -20.48 -43.13 16.35
N PHE A 160 -19.67 -42.20 16.89
CA PHE A 160 -20.19 -40.91 17.37
C PHE A 160 -19.51 -39.69 16.75
N VAL A 161 -18.21 -39.76 16.46
CA VAL A 161 -17.48 -38.62 15.89
C VAL A 161 -17.63 -38.58 14.37
N LEU A 162 -17.53 -39.72 13.69
CA LEU A 162 -17.71 -39.77 12.23
C LEU A 162 -19.09 -39.27 11.75
N PRO A 163 -20.23 -39.62 12.36
CA PRO A 163 -21.52 -39.09 11.91
C PRO A 163 -21.65 -37.58 12.12
N VAL A 164 -21.07 -37.02 13.18
CA VAL A 164 -21.09 -35.58 13.45
C VAL A 164 -20.18 -34.85 12.46
N LEU A 165 -18.99 -35.39 12.18
CA LEU A 165 -18.11 -34.86 11.14
C LEU A 165 -18.75 -34.93 9.75
N ALA A 166 -19.51 -35.98 9.44
CA ALA A 166 -20.28 -36.07 8.20
C ALA A 166 -21.35 -34.97 8.11
N ILE A 167 -22.09 -34.70 9.20
CA ILE A 167 -23.05 -33.59 9.25
C ILE A 167 -22.37 -32.24 9.07
N VAL A 168 -21.21 -32.02 9.70
CA VAL A 168 -20.42 -30.79 9.52
C VAL A 168 -19.95 -30.66 8.07
N ASN A 169 -19.50 -31.76 7.45
CA ASN A 169 -19.08 -31.78 6.06
C ASN A 169 -20.24 -31.45 5.10
N ASP A 170 -21.41 -32.07 5.30
CA ASP A 170 -22.62 -31.79 4.51
C ASP A 170 -23.07 -30.32 4.66
N LEU A 171 -22.91 -29.74 5.85
CA LEU A 171 -23.20 -28.32 6.11
C LEU A 171 -22.20 -27.38 5.42
N VAL A 172 -20.92 -27.76 5.35
CA VAL A 172 -19.90 -27.01 4.61
C VAL A 172 -20.15 -27.10 3.10
N GLU A 173 -20.45 -28.29 2.57
CA GLU A 173 -20.81 -28.47 1.16
C GLU A 173 -22.06 -27.66 0.78
N LEU A 174 -23.10 -27.69 1.62
CA LEU A 174 -24.31 -26.90 1.40
C LEU A 174 -24.02 -25.38 1.44
N ALA A 175 -23.08 -24.93 2.27
CA ALA A 175 -22.65 -23.54 2.35
C ALA A 175 -21.81 -23.12 1.13
N LEU A 176 -20.95 -24.01 0.62
CA LEU A 176 -20.20 -23.82 -0.63
C LEU A 176 -21.15 -23.75 -1.83
N ALA A 177 -22.11 -24.67 -1.93
CA ALA A 177 -23.12 -24.69 -2.99
C ALA A 177 -24.03 -23.45 -2.99
N ARG A 178 -24.21 -22.81 -1.83
CA ARG A 178 -24.98 -21.56 -1.68
C ARG A 178 -24.11 -20.29 -1.69
N GLY A 179 -22.80 -20.40 -1.95
CA GLY A 179 -21.88 -19.27 -2.08
C GLY A 179 -21.64 -18.49 -0.78
N VAL A 180 -21.85 -19.12 0.39
CA VAL A 180 -21.71 -18.48 1.70
C VAL A 180 -20.25 -18.49 2.20
N ILE A 181 -19.41 -19.35 1.63
CA ILE A 181 -17.98 -19.50 1.97
C ILE A 181 -17.21 -19.72 0.65
N GLU A 182 -16.10 -19.01 0.46
CA GLU A 182 -15.05 -19.41 -0.50
C GLU A 182 -13.92 -20.09 0.28
N VAL A 183 -13.52 -21.29 -0.12
CA VAL A 183 -12.40 -22.01 0.51
C VAL A 183 -11.10 -21.56 -0.16
N ALA A 184 -10.22 -20.93 0.62
CA ALA A 184 -8.82 -20.73 0.24
C ALA A 184 -8.02 -22.00 0.55
N THR A 185 -7.85 -22.88 -0.44
CA THR A 185 -6.87 -23.97 -0.37
C THR A 185 -5.82 -23.79 -1.46
N ARG A 186 -4.66 -23.23 -1.07
CA ARG A 186 -3.39 -23.32 -1.81
C ARG A 186 -2.77 -24.69 -1.55
N VAL A 187 -2.86 -25.58 -2.53
CA VAL A 187 -1.81 -26.57 -2.86
C VAL A 187 -1.70 -26.54 -4.39
N LEU A 188 -0.56 -26.05 -4.91
CA LEU A 188 -0.24 -26.07 -6.35
C LEU A 188 0.19 -27.49 -6.79
N PRO A 189 0.21 -27.81 -8.11
CA PRO A 189 -0.72 -27.44 -9.18
C PRO A 189 -1.22 -28.69 -9.95
N HIS A 190 -2.38 -28.60 -10.62
CA HIS A 190 -2.57 -29.07 -12.02
C HIS A 190 -3.98 -28.71 -12.49
N GLY A 191 -4.04 -27.75 -13.42
CA GLY A 191 -5.06 -27.61 -14.46
C GLY A 191 -6.53 -27.61 -14.08
N SER A 192 -7.11 -26.42 -13.84
CA SER A 192 -8.42 -26.02 -14.39
C SER A 192 -8.76 -24.60 -13.93
N SER A 193 -8.49 -23.64 -14.82
CA SER A 193 -8.92 -22.25 -14.69
C SER A 193 -10.46 -22.18 -14.73
N THR A 194 -11.09 -21.81 -13.62
CA THR A 194 -12.39 -21.13 -13.68
C THR A 194 -12.13 -19.76 -14.27
N LYS A 195 -12.34 -19.65 -15.58
CA LYS A 195 -12.23 -18.40 -16.34
C LYS A 195 -13.06 -17.31 -15.67
N ARG A 196 -12.41 -16.42 -14.91
CA ARG A 196 -12.83 -15.01 -14.87
C ARG A 196 -13.03 -14.65 -16.34
N LYS A 197 -14.24 -14.24 -16.72
CA LYS A 197 -14.44 -13.60 -18.02
C LYS A 197 -13.42 -12.47 -18.05
N LYS A 198 -12.37 -12.62 -18.87
CA LYS A 198 -11.31 -11.65 -19.05
C LYS A 198 -12.04 -10.36 -19.45
N SER A 199 -12.19 -9.41 -18.53
CA SER A 199 -12.61 -8.08 -18.92
C SER A 199 -11.58 -7.61 -19.95
N LEU A 200 -12.06 -7.10 -21.07
CA LEU A 200 -11.17 -6.68 -22.15
C LEU A 200 -10.34 -5.44 -21.78
N GLY A 201 -10.61 -4.79 -20.63
CA GLY A 201 -9.80 -3.73 -20.05
C GLY A 201 -9.67 -3.82 -18.52
N MET A 202 -8.69 -3.09 -18.01
CA MET A 202 -8.28 -3.00 -16.60
C MET A 202 -8.75 -1.69 -15.97
N ASN A 203 -9.23 -1.75 -14.73
CA ASN A 203 -9.47 -0.56 -13.93
C ASN A 203 -8.19 -0.18 -13.17
N ILE A 204 -7.77 1.07 -13.26
CA ILE A 204 -6.53 1.54 -12.66
C ILE A 204 -6.84 2.65 -11.65
N LEU A 205 -6.18 2.60 -10.49
CA LEU A 205 -6.18 3.69 -9.51
C LEU A 205 -4.80 4.35 -9.48
N LEU A 206 -4.74 5.63 -9.83
CA LEU A 206 -3.54 6.45 -9.73
C LEU A 206 -3.51 7.25 -8.42
N ILE A 207 -2.44 7.11 -7.65
CA ILE A 207 -2.24 7.84 -6.40
C ILE A 207 -1.31 9.03 -6.66
N GLY A 208 -1.77 10.23 -6.31
CA GLY A 208 -1.04 11.50 -6.39
C GLY A 208 -1.82 12.60 -7.13
N SER A 209 -1.19 13.76 -7.26
CA SER A 209 -1.85 15.00 -7.71
C SER A 209 -0.91 16.01 -8.39
N GLY A 210 0.34 15.63 -8.63
CA GLY A 210 1.36 16.46 -9.25
C GLY A 210 1.35 16.39 -10.77
N GLY A 211 2.37 17.00 -11.35
CA GLY A 211 2.57 17.04 -12.80
C GLY A 211 2.94 15.69 -13.36
N ARG A 212 3.79 14.96 -12.63
CA ARG A 212 4.10 13.55 -12.90
C ARG A 212 2.84 12.70 -13.00
N GLU A 213 1.93 12.81 -12.04
CA GLU A 213 0.70 12.03 -12.07
C GLU A 213 -0.22 12.44 -13.22
N HIS A 214 -0.26 13.71 -13.59
CA HIS A 214 -0.99 14.11 -14.79
C HIS A 214 -0.36 13.52 -16.07
N ALA A 215 0.96 13.52 -16.20
CA ALA A 215 1.63 12.87 -17.34
C ALA A 215 1.38 11.35 -17.39
N LEU A 216 1.40 10.68 -16.23
CA LEU A 216 1.04 9.26 -16.13
C LEU A 216 -0.43 9.04 -16.49
N ALA A 217 -1.36 9.83 -15.94
CA ALA A 217 -2.80 9.73 -16.24
C ALA A 217 -3.07 9.91 -17.74
N TRP A 218 -2.44 10.92 -18.36
CA TRP A 218 -2.54 11.21 -19.78
C TRP A 218 -2.05 10.03 -20.64
N LYS A 219 -0.94 9.38 -20.25
CA LYS A 219 -0.41 8.24 -20.99
C LYS A 219 -1.21 6.95 -20.74
N LEU A 220 -1.67 6.72 -19.51
CA LEU A 220 -2.55 5.59 -19.16
C LEU A 220 -3.88 5.66 -19.92
N ALA A 221 -4.45 6.85 -20.08
CA ALA A 221 -5.70 7.09 -20.81
C ALA A 221 -5.64 6.70 -22.30
N GLN A 222 -4.44 6.56 -22.87
CA GLN A 222 -4.23 6.16 -24.27
C GLN A 222 -4.19 4.64 -24.46
N SER A 223 -4.09 3.87 -23.37
CA SER A 223 -3.96 2.42 -23.46
C SER A 223 -5.26 1.78 -23.95
N PRO A 224 -5.22 0.90 -24.97
CA PRO A 224 -6.38 0.10 -25.36
C PRO A 224 -6.79 -0.92 -24.28
N ARG A 225 -5.94 -1.16 -23.28
CA ARG A 225 -6.23 -2.02 -22.14
C ARG A 225 -6.90 -1.29 -20.99
N LEU A 226 -7.02 0.04 -21.02
CA LEU A 226 -7.70 0.76 -19.94
C LEU A 226 -9.22 0.62 -20.08
N ALA A 227 -9.88 0.11 -19.04
CA ALA A 227 -11.34 0.17 -18.92
C ALA A 227 -11.79 1.46 -18.22
N LYS A 228 -11.17 1.78 -17.09
CA LYS A 228 -11.49 2.98 -16.31
C LYS A 228 -10.27 3.43 -15.52
N LEU A 229 -9.99 4.73 -15.53
CA LEU A 229 -8.96 5.34 -14.69
C LEU A 229 -9.64 6.12 -13.55
N TYR A 230 -9.17 5.87 -12.33
CA TYR A 230 -9.48 6.63 -11.13
C TYR A 230 -8.21 7.31 -10.63
N ALA A 231 -8.35 8.46 -9.96
CA ALA A 231 -7.21 9.11 -9.32
C ALA A 231 -7.55 9.69 -7.95
N ALA A 232 -6.59 9.68 -7.03
CA ALA A 232 -6.73 10.27 -5.71
C ALA A 232 -5.42 10.91 -5.19
N PRO A 233 -5.45 12.16 -4.68
CA PRO A 233 -6.56 13.09 -4.76
C PRO A 233 -6.72 13.71 -6.16
N GLY A 234 -5.72 13.55 -7.05
CA GLY A 234 -5.72 14.15 -8.38
C GLY A 234 -5.66 15.68 -8.38
N ASN A 235 -5.81 16.25 -9.57
CA ASN A 235 -5.90 17.69 -9.81
C ASN A 235 -6.85 17.95 -11.00
N PRO A 236 -7.23 19.20 -11.29
CA PRO A 236 -8.15 19.50 -12.39
C PRO A 236 -7.69 18.97 -13.76
N GLY A 237 -6.39 18.90 -14.04
CA GLY A 237 -5.88 18.32 -15.28
C GLY A 237 -5.99 16.78 -15.31
N ILE A 238 -5.69 16.11 -14.20
CA ILE A 238 -5.91 14.66 -14.06
C ILE A 238 -7.39 14.30 -14.23
N ALA A 239 -8.31 15.18 -13.79
CA ALA A 239 -9.74 14.99 -13.95
C ALA A 239 -10.22 14.97 -15.42
N GLU A 240 -9.39 15.44 -16.37
CA GLU A 240 -9.65 15.28 -17.81
C GLU A 240 -9.46 13.82 -18.27
N CYS A 241 -8.64 13.05 -17.55
CA CYS A 241 -8.24 11.68 -17.89
C CYS A 241 -8.86 10.62 -16.97
N ALA A 242 -9.25 10.99 -15.74
CA ALA A 242 -9.60 10.07 -14.67
C ALA A 242 -10.79 10.55 -13.84
N ASP A 243 -11.56 9.61 -13.27
CA ASP A 243 -12.55 9.92 -12.25
C ASP A 243 -11.82 10.20 -10.93
N ILE A 244 -11.94 11.43 -10.44
CA ILE A 244 -11.37 11.80 -9.14
C ILE A 244 -12.22 11.23 -8.01
N VAL A 245 -11.59 10.48 -7.11
CA VAL A 245 -12.25 9.86 -5.96
C VAL A 245 -11.82 10.55 -4.65
N ALA A 246 -12.80 10.78 -3.77
CA ALA A 246 -12.53 11.24 -2.42
C ALA A 246 -11.94 10.09 -1.61
N LEU A 247 -10.64 10.15 -1.35
CA LEU A 247 -9.89 9.11 -0.65
C LEU A 247 -8.73 9.76 0.11
N ASP A 248 -8.64 9.47 1.40
CA ASP A 248 -7.40 9.71 2.14
C ASP A 248 -6.43 8.58 1.81
N VAL A 249 -5.35 8.94 1.11
CA VAL A 249 -4.34 7.96 0.66
C VAL A 249 -3.49 7.44 1.81
N ALA A 250 -3.50 8.11 2.98
CA ALA A 250 -2.85 7.63 4.19
C ALA A 250 -3.68 6.55 4.92
N ASP A 251 -5.00 6.47 4.68
CA ASP A 251 -5.84 5.38 5.17
C ASP A 251 -5.77 4.19 4.21
N HIS A 252 -4.74 3.34 4.38
CA HIS A 252 -4.50 2.20 3.51
C HIS A 252 -5.68 1.20 3.47
N ASP A 253 -6.42 1.07 4.57
CA ASP A 253 -7.62 0.22 4.60
C ASP A 253 -8.73 0.81 3.73
N ALA A 254 -8.90 2.14 3.72
CA ALA A 254 -9.82 2.81 2.81
C ALA A 254 -9.40 2.63 1.35
N VAL A 255 -8.10 2.71 1.04
CA VAL A 255 -7.59 2.46 -0.31
C VAL A 255 -7.92 1.02 -0.74
N ALA A 256 -7.67 0.03 0.11
CA ALA A 256 -7.97 -1.38 -0.17
C ALA A 256 -9.48 -1.66 -0.32
N ARG A 257 -10.33 -1.00 0.47
CA ARG A 257 -11.80 -1.06 0.31
C ARG A 257 -12.24 -0.48 -1.03
N LEU A 258 -11.76 0.72 -1.38
CA LEU A 258 -12.05 1.34 -2.67
C LEU A 258 -11.61 0.45 -3.83
N CYS A 259 -10.42 -0.14 -3.74
CA CYS A 259 -9.91 -1.03 -4.79
C CYS A 259 -10.83 -2.23 -5.04
N ARG A 260 -11.38 -2.83 -3.97
CA ARG A 260 -12.38 -3.90 -4.09
C ARG A 260 -13.69 -3.40 -4.70
N ASP A 261 -14.21 -2.28 -4.21
CA ASP A 261 -15.50 -1.72 -4.64
C ASP A 261 -15.48 -1.28 -6.11
N LYS A 262 -14.36 -0.71 -6.56
CA LYS A 262 -14.15 -0.26 -7.94
C LYS A 262 -13.51 -1.32 -8.84
N GLN A 263 -13.27 -2.51 -8.31
CA GLN A 263 -12.62 -3.62 -9.02
C GLN A 263 -11.31 -3.18 -9.69
N ILE A 264 -10.44 -2.53 -8.93
CA ILE A 264 -9.14 -2.05 -9.40
C ILE A 264 -8.22 -3.26 -9.65
N ASP A 265 -7.67 -3.32 -10.85
CA ASP A 265 -6.75 -4.37 -11.29
C ASP A 265 -5.28 -3.97 -11.11
N LEU A 266 -5.00 -2.66 -11.04
CA LEU A 266 -3.66 -2.12 -10.81
C LEU A 266 -3.75 -0.77 -10.07
N VAL A 267 -3.00 -0.64 -8.98
CA VAL A 267 -2.73 0.66 -8.34
C VAL A 267 -1.39 1.18 -8.83
N VAL A 268 -1.32 2.45 -9.25
CA VAL A 268 -0.07 3.12 -9.65
C VAL A 268 0.22 4.20 -8.62
N VAL A 269 1.34 4.06 -7.89
CA VAL A 269 1.73 5.03 -6.86
C VAL A 269 2.71 6.04 -7.45
N GLY A 270 2.29 7.30 -7.55
CA GLY A 270 3.11 8.39 -8.06
C GLY A 270 4.11 8.96 -7.06
N PRO A 271 3.67 9.44 -5.88
CA PRO A 271 4.54 10.06 -4.88
C PRO A 271 5.22 9.03 -3.96
N GLU A 272 6.31 9.46 -3.33
CA GLU A 272 7.14 8.67 -2.44
C GLU A 272 6.49 8.42 -1.07
N ALA A 273 5.70 9.38 -0.54
CA ALA A 273 5.18 9.28 0.83
C ALA A 273 4.29 8.03 1.06
N PRO A 274 3.35 7.67 0.17
CA PRO A 274 2.58 6.42 0.32
C PRO A 274 3.43 5.15 0.18
N LEU A 275 4.53 5.20 -0.58
CA LEU A 275 5.45 4.06 -0.71
C LEU A 275 6.18 3.80 0.60
N VAL A 276 6.77 4.85 1.19
CA VAL A 276 7.46 4.77 2.48
C VAL A 276 6.50 4.38 3.61
N ALA A 277 5.25 4.82 3.54
CA ALA A 277 4.22 4.43 4.51
C ALA A 277 3.78 2.96 4.39
N GLY A 278 4.10 2.27 3.29
CA GLY A 278 3.75 0.86 3.08
C GLY A 278 2.39 0.61 2.43
N LEU A 279 1.93 1.53 1.56
CA LEU A 279 0.68 1.34 0.81
C LEU A 279 0.73 0.07 -0.06
N VAL A 280 1.88 -0.19 -0.69
CA VAL A 280 2.08 -1.37 -1.54
C VAL A 280 1.97 -2.66 -0.72
N ASP A 281 2.57 -2.70 0.47
CA ASP A 281 2.48 -3.86 1.37
C ASP A 281 1.03 -4.12 1.81
N ALA A 282 0.29 -3.05 2.14
CA ALA A 282 -1.12 -3.15 2.53
C ALA A 282 -1.98 -3.71 1.39
N LEU A 283 -1.76 -3.26 0.15
CA LEU A 283 -2.50 -3.74 -1.02
C LEU A 283 -2.14 -5.20 -1.37
N ALA A 284 -0.87 -5.58 -1.22
CA ALA A 284 -0.42 -6.95 -1.44
C ALA A 284 -1.11 -7.95 -0.49
N ALA A 285 -1.41 -7.55 0.75
CA ALA A 285 -2.16 -8.37 1.71
C ALA A 285 -3.60 -8.71 1.25
N PHE A 286 -4.12 -7.99 0.25
CA PHE A 286 -5.43 -8.21 -0.36
C PHE A 286 -5.34 -8.71 -1.82
N ASP A 287 -4.17 -9.19 -2.25
CA ASP A 287 -3.90 -9.64 -3.63
C ASP A 287 -4.21 -8.57 -4.70
N ILE A 288 -4.01 -7.28 -4.38
CA ILE A 288 -4.18 -6.16 -5.32
C ILE A 288 -2.81 -5.77 -5.88
N PRO A 289 -2.55 -5.92 -7.19
CA PRO A 289 -1.29 -5.48 -7.79
C PRO A 289 -1.07 -3.97 -7.63
N ALA A 290 0.12 -3.59 -7.20
CA ALA A 290 0.52 -2.20 -7.05
C ALA A 290 1.88 -1.97 -7.71
N PHE A 291 1.96 -0.94 -8.57
CA PHE A 291 3.20 -0.47 -9.14
C PHE A 291 3.87 0.49 -8.15
N GLY A 292 4.92 0.01 -7.51
CA GLY A 292 5.74 0.71 -6.52
C GLY A 292 6.43 -0.29 -5.59
N PRO A 293 7.52 0.12 -4.91
CA PRO A 293 8.23 -0.76 -3.98
C PRO A 293 7.43 -0.96 -2.68
N SER A 294 7.74 -2.04 -1.96
CA SER A 294 7.39 -2.16 -0.54
C SER A 294 8.03 -1.05 0.30
N ALA A 295 7.52 -0.81 1.51
CA ALA A 295 8.13 0.15 2.45
C ALA A 295 9.61 -0.16 2.70
N ALA A 296 9.95 -1.45 2.84
CA ALA A 296 11.32 -1.88 3.05
C ALA A 296 12.23 -1.56 1.84
N ALA A 297 11.72 -1.72 0.62
CA ALA A 297 12.46 -1.36 -0.59
C ALA A 297 12.48 0.15 -0.86
N ALA A 298 11.44 0.88 -0.43
CA ALA A 298 11.34 2.34 -0.50
C ALA A 298 12.37 3.06 0.39
N ALA A 299 13.02 2.35 1.31
CA ALA A 299 14.15 2.86 2.10
C ALA A 299 15.30 3.39 1.23
N LEU A 300 15.42 2.99 -0.04
CA LEU A 300 16.38 3.57 -0.99
C LEU A 300 16.23 5.09 -1.17
N GLU A 301 15.01 5.63 -1.14
CA GLU A 301 14.75 7.09 -1.14
C GLU A 301 14.51 7.59 0.29
N GLY A 302 13.86 6.78 1.12
CA GLY A 302 13.48 7.14 2.49
C GLY A 302 14.64 7.32 3.46
N SER A 303 15.79 6.67 3.23
CA SER A 303 17.01 6.85 4.02
C SER A 303 18.25 6.89 3.12
N LYS A 304 18.90 8.05 3.10
CA LYS A 304 20.19 8.28 2.44
C LYS A 304 21.27 7.40 3.05
N GLY A 305 21.24 7.23 4.38
CA GLY A 305 22.11 6.31 5.10
C GLY A 305 22.00 4.87 4.57
N PHE A 306 20.77 4.34 4.46
CA PHE A 306 20.52 3.00 3.92
C PHE A 306 21.09 2.83 2.50
N THR A 307 20.84 3.80 1.62
CA THR A 307 21.36 3.76 0.24
C THR A 307 22.88 3.75 0.20
N LYS A 308 23.53 4.56 1.04
CA LYS A 308 24.98 4.61 1.08
C LYS A 308 25.61 3.34 1.67
N ASP A 309 25.00 2.75 2.69
CA ASP A 309 25.41 1.44 3.24
C ASP A 309 25.26 0.34 2.16
N LEU A 310 24.16 0.35 1.40
CA LEU A 310 23.97 -0.56 0.26
C LEU A 310 25.03 -0.37 -0.82
N CYS A 311 25.37 0.89 -1.14
CA CYS A 311 26.39 1.19 -2.14
C CYS A 311 27.77 0.66 -1.73
N ALA A 312 28.13 0.83 -0.45
CA ALA A 312 29.38 0.32 0.08
C ALA A 312 29.44 -1.22 0.05
N GLU A 313 28.35 -1.91 0.42
CA GLU A 313 28.26 -3.37 0.40
C GLU A 313 28.36 -3.93 -1.03
N ALA A 314 27.63 -3.33 -1.97
CA ALA A 314 27.50 -3.83 -3.33
C ALA A 314 28.58 -3.29 -4.28
N GLY A 315 29.49 -2.44 -3.81
CA GLY A 315 30.54 -1.82 -4.63
C GLY A 315 30.01 -0.85 -5.68
N ILE A 316 28.89 -0.17 -5.40
CA ILE A 316 28.25 0.78 -6.32
C ILE A 316 29.01 2.12 -6.28
N PRO A 317 29.43 2.68 -7.44
CA PRO A 317 30.09 3.97 -7.49
C PRO A 317 29.20 5.10 -6.95
N THR A 318 29.62 5.76 -5.88
CA THR A 318 28.95 6.94 -5.29
C THR A 318 29.97 7.87 -4.63
N ALA A 319 29.53 9.05 -4.17
CA ALA A 319 30.34 9.96 -3.37
C ALA A 319 30.79 9.30 -2.06
N ALA A 320 32.06 9.46 -1.69
CA ALA A 320 32.54 9.09 -0.35
C ALA A 320 31.72 9.82 0.71
N TYR A 321 31.40 9.16 1.83
CA TYR A 321 30.47 9.71 2.82
C TYR A 321 30.80 9.28 4.24
N GLY A 322 30.35 10.08 5.20
CA GLY A 322 30.23 9.74 6.61
C GLY A 322 28.80 9.97 7.09
N ARG A 323 28.38 9.21 8.11
CA ARG A 323 27.04 9.22 8.68
C ARG A 323 27.09 9.51 10.16
N PHE A 324 26.29 10.47 10.62
CA PHE A 324 26.45 11.05 11.95
C PHE A 324 25.10 11.33 12.61
N THR A 325 24.98 10.91 13.87
CA THR A 325 23.87 11.27 14.77
C THR A 325 24.29 12.31 15.82
N ASP A 326 25.55 12.78 15.74
CA ASP A 326 26.12 13.81 16.61
C ASP A 326 26.76 14.92 15.77
N ALA A 327 26.42 16.17 16.11
CA ALA A 327 26.87 17.35 15.38
C ALA A 327 28.39 17.51 15.43
N GLU A 328 29.02 17.29 16.58
CA GLU A 328 30.46 17.51 16.72
C GLU A 328 31.28 16.47 15.94
N ALA A 329 30.83 15.22 15.92
CA ALA A 329 31.41 14.19 15.06
C ALA A 329 31.28 14.53 13.57
N ALA A 330 30.11 14.99 13.13
CA ALA A 330 29.88 15.43 11.75
C ALA A 330 30.80 16.61 11.37
N LYS A 331 30.93 17.60 12.26
CA LYS A 331 31.81 18.76 12.06
C LYS A 331 33.27 18.37 12.04
N ALA A 332 33.70 17.42 12.88
CA ALA A 332 35.07 16.92 12.87
C ALA A 332 35.40 16.27 11.52
N TYR A 333 34.49 15.41 11.02
CA TYR A 333 34.64 14.80 9.70
C TYR A 333 34.66 15.84 8.58
N ALA A 334 33.75 16.82 8.58
CA ALA A 334 33.73 17.88 7.58
C ALA A 334 35.05 18.67 7.53
N ARG A 335 35.63 18.98 8.70
CA ARG A 335 36.95 19.64 8.79
C ARG A 335 38.08 18.78 8.27
N GLU A 336 38.03 17.46 8.48
CA GLU A 336 39.02 16.53 7.96
C GLU A 336 38.98 16.42 6.44
N GLN A 337 37.77 16.33 5.86
CA GLN A 337 37.59 16.17 4.40
C GLN A 337 37.88 17.46 3.61
N GLY A 338 37.63 18.64 4.19
CA GLY A 338 37.76 19.91 3.47
C GLY A 338 36.50 20.27 2.67
N ALA A 339 36.54 21.43 1.99
CA ALA A 339 35.46 21.91 1.12
C ALA A 339 35.96 22.00 -0.35
N PRO A 340 35.09 21.91 -1.37
CA PRO A 340 33.63 21.81 -1.27
C PRO A 340 33.13 20.45 -0.77
N ILE A 341 32.06 20.45 0.02
CA ILE A 341 31.47 19.26 0.64
C ILE A 341 29.96 19.37 0.70
N VAL A 342 29.25 18.24 0.67
CA VAL A 342 27.78 18.19 0.66
C VAL A 342 27.27 17.72 2.01
N VAL A 343 26.35 18.47 2.60
CA VAL A 343 25.65 18.11 3.84
C VAL A 343 24.21 17.77 3.49
N LYS A 344 23.77 16.56 3.82
CA LYS A 344 22.40 16.09 3.57
C LYS A 344 21.74 15.64 4.87
N ALA A 345 20.54 16.13 5.13
CA ALA A 345 19.71 15.63 6.21
C ALA A 345 19.14 14.24 5.81
N ASP A 346 19.15 13.25 6.71
CA ASP A 346 18.62 11.91 6.42
C ASP A 346 17.09 11.86 6.54
N GLY A 347 16.42 11.28 5.54
CA GLY A 347 14.95 11.28 5.46
C GLY A 347 14.37 12.13 4.31
N LEU A 348 13.03 12.17 4.27
CA LEU A 348 12.25 12.88 3.25
C LEU A 348 12.22 14.39 3.54
N ALA A 349 13.13 15.14 2.92
CA ALA A 349 13.21 16.59 3.03
C ALA A 349 12.70 17.34 1.77
N ALA A 350 11.95 16.68 0.89
CA ALA A 350 11.40 17.23 -0.35
C ALA A 350 12.43 18.01 -1.21
N GLY A 351 13.67 17.51 -1.29
CA GLY A 351 14.77 18.14 -2.02
C GLY A 351 15.39 19.39 -1.36
N LYS A 352 14.91 19.80 -0.18
CA LYS A 352 15.38 21.00 0.53
C LYS A 352 16.46 20.73 1.59
N GLY A 353 16.67 19.46 1.95
CA GLY A 353 17.65 19.06 2.96
C GLY A 353 19.05 18.78 2.41
N VAL A 354 19.47 19.43 1.32
CA VAL A 354 20.79 19.23 0.69
C VAL A 354 21.49 20.58 0.54
N THR A 355 22.65 20.72 1.17
CA THR A 355 23.50 21.90 1.09
C THR A 355 24.84 21.54 0.47
N VAL A 356 25.18 22.16 -0.65
CA VAL A 356 26.52 22.08 -1.26
C VAL A 356 27.32 23.25 -0.69
N ALA A 357 28.16 22.98 0.31
CA ALA A 357 28.96 23.98 1.00
C ALA A 357 30.27 24.21 0.24
N ALA A 358 30.50 25.45 -0.21
CA ALA A 358 31.72 25.86 -0.88
C ALA A 358 32.87 26.08 0.12
N THR A 359 32.52 26.36 1.38
CA THR A 359 33.48 26.57 2.47
C THR A 359 33.18 25.65 3.65
N ILE A 360 34.19 25.44 4.51
CA ILE A 360 34.00 24.69 5.75
C ILE A 360 32.99 25.38 6.67
N ASP A 361 33.02 26.71 6.78
CA ASP A 361 32.09 27.43 7.65
C ASP A 361 30.63 27.25 7.21
N GLU A 362 30.36 27.24 5.90
CA GLU A 362 29.05 26.90 5.35
C GLU A 362 28.64 25.46 5.69
N ALA A 363 29.57 24.51 5.62
CA ALA A 363 29.30 23.10 5.96
C ALA A 363 28.97 22.94 7.45
N LEU A 364 29.70 23.62 8.33
CA LEU A 364 29.46 23.59 9.77
C LEU A 364 28.10 24.20 10.12
N ALA A 365 27.73 25.32 9.50
CA ALA A 365 26.41 25.94 9.66
C ALA A 365 25.29 25.01 9.19
N ALA A 366 25.46 24.37 8.02
CA ALA A 366 24.48 23.41 7.51
C ALA A 366 24.28 22.19 8.43
N ILE A 367 25.35 21.71 9.06
CA ILE A 367 25.29 20.63 10.06
C ILE A 367 24.50 21.10 11.28
N ASP A 368 24.78 22.29 11.80
CA ASP A 368 24.06 22.85 12.94
C ASP A 368 22.56 23.02 12.64
N ASP A 369 22.21 23.50 11.45
CA ASP A 369 20.81 23.66 11.03
C ASP A 369 20.07 22.31 10.98
N CYS A 370 20.74 21.24 10.53
CA CYS A 370 20.15 19.90 10.52
C CYS A 370 19.79 19.42 11.94
N PHE A 371 20.74 19.52 12.88
CA PHE A 371 20.55 19.07 14.27
C PHE A 371 19.69 20.02 15.12
N ALA A 372 19.53 21.28 14.72
CA ALA A 372 18.61 22.22 15.34
C ALA A 372 17.12 21.93 15.02
N GLY A 373 16.83 20.93 14.20
CA GLY A 373 15.47 20.48 13.88
C GLY A 373 14.81 21.23 12.72
N ALA A 374 15.59 21.92 11.87
CA ALA A 374 15.07 22.66 10.71
C ALA A 374 14.25 21.78 9.74
N PHE A 375 14.43 20.45 9.79
CA PHE A 375 13.78 19.46 8.93
C PHE A 375 12.87 18.47 9.69
N GLY A 376 12.51 18.75 10.94
CA GLY A 376 11.69 17.85 11.76
C GLY A 376 12.42 16.54 12.09
N GLU A 377 11.74 15.39 12.00
CA GLU A 377 12.35 14.08 12.23
C GLU A 377 13.45 13.75 11.21
N ALA A 378 13.41 14.34 10.01
CA ALA A 378 14.39 14.16 8.93
C ALA A 378 15.74 14.88 9.18
N GLY A 379 16.06 15.25 10.43
CA GLY A 379 17.31 15.89 10.83
C GLY A 379 18.00 15.22 12.03
N ALA A 380 17.49 14.07 12.49
CA ALA A 380 18.10 13.31 13.59
C ALA A 380 19.46 12.67 13.20
N GLU A 381 19.70 12.53 11.90
CA GLU A 381 20.93 12.00 11.32
C GLU A 381 21.32 12.82 10.09
N VAL A 382 22.63 12.98 9.87
CA VAL A 382 23.20 13.74 8.76
C VAL A 382 24.20 12.86 8.00
N VAL A 383 24.14 12.94 6.68
CA VAL A 383 25.13 12.37 5.77
C VAL A 383 26.00 13.50 5.23
N VAL A 384 27.31 13.39 5.41
CA VAL A 384 28.31 14.35 4.88
C VAL A 384 29.07 13.66 3.77
N GLU A 385 29.01 14.20 2.54
CA GLU A 385 29.51 13.56 1.32
C GLU A 385 30.54 14.41 0.57
N GLU A 386 31.45 13.73 -0.13
CA GLU A 386 32.29 14.30 -1.18
C GLU A 386 31.43 15.08 -2.20
N CYS A 387 31.87 16.30 -2.56
CA CYS A 387 31.24 17.05 -3.63
C CYS A 387 31.67 16.49 -4.99
N LEU A 388 30.78 15.76 -5.66
CA LEU A 388 31.02 15.27 -7.01
C LEU A 388 30.96 16.41 -8.03
N VAL A 389 31.89 16.40 -8.99
CA VAL A 389 31.97 17.38 -10.07
C VAL A 389 31.77 16.66 -11.40
N GLY A 390 30.87 17.19 -12.22
CA GLY A 390 30.50 16.60 -13.50
C GLY A 390 29.21 17.20 -14.05
N GLU A 391 28.59 16.48 -14.97
CA GLU A 391 27.26 16.82 -15.50
C GLU A 391 26.19 15.91 -14.89
N GLU A 392 25.10 16.49 -14.39
CA GLU A 392 23.99 15.72 -13.81
C GLU A 392 23.17 15.02 -14.90
N ALA A 393 22.76 13.79 -14.62
CA ALA A 393 21.85 13.01 -15.46
C ALA A 393 20.89 12.19 -14.61
N SER A 394 19.70 11.96 -15.13
CA SER A 394 18.69 11.08 -14.55
C SER A 394 18.55 9.83 -15.40
N PHE A 395 18.64 8.66 -14.77
CA PHE A 395 18.49 7.37 -15.43
C PHE A 395 17.32 6.59 -14.81
N PHE A 396 16.41 6.12 -15.66
CA PHE A 396 15.21 5.39 -15.22
C PHE A 396 15.25 3.94 -15.71
N ALA A 397 14.95 3.02 -14.81
CA ALA A 397 14.74 1.61 -15.15
C ALA A 397 13.51 1.06 -14.42
N LEU A 398 12.74 0.19 -15.10
CA LEU A 398 11.77 -0.66 -14.43
C LEU A 398 12.46 -1.91 -13.91
N THR A 399 12.02 -2.39 -12.77
CA THR A 399 12.39 -3.71 -12.29
C THR A 399 11.26 -4.35 -11.52
N ASP A 400 11.10 -5.67 -11.69
CA ASP A 400 10.12 -6.48 -11.00
C ASP A 400 10.72 -7.28 -9.82
N GLY A 401 11.92 -6.88 -9.38
CA GLY A 401 12.69 -7.53 -8.32
C GLY A 401 13.81 -8.43 -8.84
N GLU A 402 13.79 -8.76 -10.13
CA GLU A 402 14.81 -9.60 -10.77
C GLU A 402 15.24 -9.05 -12.14
N THR A 403 14.27 -8.78 -13.01
CA THR A 403 14.52 -8.25 -14.35
C THR A 403 14.72 -6.74 -14.28
N VAL A 404 15.65 -6.20 -15.06
CA VAL A 404 15.86 -4.76 -15.24
C VAL A 404 15.55 -4.41 -16.69
N LEU A 405 14.60 -3.49 -16.89
CA LEU A 405 14.27 -2.89 -18.18
C LEU A 405 14.63 -1.41 -18.16
N PRO A 406 15.69 -0.98 -18.87
CA PRO A 406 16.02 0.43 -19.04
C PRO A 406 14.84 1.17 -19.71
N LEU A 407 14.49 2.36 -19.19
CA LEU A 407 13.44 3.20 -19.76
C LEU A 407 14.06 4.32 -20.60
N ALA A 408 14.44 5.42 -19.97
CA ALA A 408 14.94 6.59 -20.65
C ALA A 408 15.93 7.35 -19.77
N THR A 409 16.62 8.28 -20.39
CA THR A 409 17.46 9.27 -19.72
C THR A 409 16.80 10.63 -19.78
N ALA A 410 17.03 11.44 -18.76
CA ALA A 410 16.62 12.82 -18.72
C ALA A 410 17.68 13.67 -18.03
N GLN A 411 17.62 14.98 -18.19
CA GLN A 411 18.37 15.91 -17.36
C GLN A 411 17.39 16.94 -16.83
N ASP A 412 17.38 17.12 -15.51
CA ASP A 412 16.55 18.08 -14.83
C ASP A 412 17.34 19.36 -14.50
N HIS A 413 16.61 20.42 -14.19
CA HIS A 413 17.17 21.72 -13.84
C HIS A 413 16.68 22.10 -12.44
N LYS A 414 17.42 21.70 -11.40
CA LYS A 414 16.99 21.85 -9.99
C LYS A 414 16.97 23.29 -9.50
N ARG A 415 17.89 24.14 -9.97
CA ARG A 415 18.04 25.53 -9.49
C ARG A 415 16.91 26.42 -10.00
N VAL A 416 16.40 27.30 -9.14
CA VAL A 416 15.25 28.16 -9.43
C VAL A 416 15.53 29.21 -10.51
N GLY A 417 16.77 29.72 -10.56
CA GLY A 417 17.19 30.78 -11.47
C GLY A 417 17.96 30.26 -12.68
N GLU A 418 17.99 31.10 -13.71
CA GLU A 418 18.79 30.87 -14.93
C GLU A 418 20.29 30.80 -14.62
N GLY A 419 21.04 30.08 -15.46
CA GLY A 419 22.46 29.82 -15.22
C GLY A 419 22.73 29.01 -13.96
N ASP A 420 21.74 28.21 -13.54
CA ASP A 420 21.76 27.38 -12.33
C ASP A 420 22.00 28.19 -11.03
N THR A 421 21.35 29.35 -10.92
CA THR A 421 21.44 30.26 -9.76
C THR A 421 20.29 30.09 -8.75
N GLY A 422 20.48 30.59 -7.53
CA GLY A 422 19.46 30.57 -6.47
C GLY A 422 19.31 29.19 -5.79
N PRO A 423 18.32 29.01 -4.90
CA PRO A 423 18.12 27.76 -4.16
C PRO A 423 17.75 26.57 -5.07
N ASN A 424 18.01 25.36 -4.57
CA ASN A 424 17.49 24.12 -5.14
C ASN A 424 15.95 24.06 -5.03
N THR A 425 15.33 23.40 -6.00
CA THR A 425 13.89 23.17 -6.10
C THR A 425 13.63 21.69 -6.36
N GLY A 426 12.36 21.30 -6.54
CA GLY A 426 12.03 19.96 -7.03
C GLY A 426 12.34 19.76 -8.53
N GLY A 427 12.79 20.80 -9.25
CA GLY A 427 13.03 20.81 -10.69
C GLY A 427 12.17 21.87 -11.40
N MET A 428 12.82 22.78 -12.13
CA MET A 428 12.22 23.86 -12.93
C MET A 428 12.07 23.52 -14.41
N GLY A 429 12.52 22.35 -14.83
CA GLY A 429 12.37 21.84 -16.18
C GLY A 429 13.20 20.57 -16.36
N ALA A 430 12.89 19.83 -17.41
CA ALA A 430 13.64 18.63 -17.78
C ALA A 430 13.50 18.36 -19.27
N TYR A 431 14.47 17.66 -19.85
CA TYR A 431 14.38 17.17 -21.23
C TYR A 431 14.80 15.72 -21.34
N SER A 432 14.35 15.05 -22.40
CA SER A 432 14.65 13.65 -22.71
C SER A 432 14.77 13.47 -24.24
N PRO A 433 15.73 12.66 -24.74
CA PRO A 433 16.78 11.96 -23.98
C PRO A 433 17.87 12.94 -23.50
N ALA A 434 18.71 12.50 -22.56
CA ALA A 434 19.90 13.25 -22.15
C ALA A 434 21.12 12.89 -23.01
N PRO A 435 21.65 13.80 -23.87
CA PRO A 435 22.77 13.49 -24.76
C PRO A 435 24.07 13.10 -24.05
N ILE A 436 24.26 13.58 -22.82
CA ILE A 436 25.42 13.21 -21.98
C ILE A 436 25.45 11.71 -21.66
N MET A 437 24.29 11.05 -21.66
CA MET A 437 24.18 9.61 -21.45
C MET A 437 24.35 8.87 -22.77
N THR A 438 25.60 8.69 -23.21
CA THR A 438 25.93 7.87 -24.38
C THR A 438 25.55 6.40 -24.16
N PRO A 439 25.40 5.59 -25.22
CA PRO A 439 25.13 4.16 -25.07
C PRO A 439 26.11 3.45 -24.13
N GLU A 440 27.40 3.82 -24.17
CA GLU A 440 28.41 3.27 -23.28
C GLU A 440 28.18 3.66 -21.82
N LEU A 441 27.80 4.91 -21.54
CA LEU A 441 27.48 5.37 -20.19
C LEU A 441 26.18 4.76 -19.66
N VAL A 442 25.21 4.48 -20.53
CA VAL A 442 23.99 3.73 -20.20
C VAL A 442 24.34 2.31 -19.77
N GLU A 443 25.16 1.59 -20.54
CA GLU A 443 25.57 0.23 -20.16
C GLU A 443 26.39 0.21 -18.87
N ARG A 444 27.33 1.15 -18.70
CA ARG A 444 28.07 1.29 -17.43
C ARG A 444 27.14 1.57 -16.25
N THR A 445 26.14 2.43 -16.42
CA THR A 445 25.14 2.70 -15.38
C THR A 445 24.35 1.44 -15.03
N LEU A 446 23.99 0.63 -16.03
CA LEU A 446 23.29 -0.64 -15.78
C LEU A 446 24.15 -1.62 -15.00
N ASP A 447 25.41 -1.81 -15.41
CA ASP A 447 26.29 -2.83 -14.86
C ASP A 447 26.93 -2.44 -13.52
N GLU A 448 27.27 -1.16 -13.34
CA GLU A 448 27.97 -0.67 -12.15
C GLU A 448 27.00 -0.16 -11.05
N ILE A 449 25.77 0.22 -11.41
CA ILE A 449 24.84 0.90 -10.49
C ILE A 449 23.49 0.18 -10.37
N ILE A 450 22.77 -0.02 -11.48
CA ILE A 450 21.37 -0.50 -11.43
C ILE A 450 21.27 -2.00 -11.09
N ARG A 451 21.94 -2.87 -11.86
CA ARG A 451 21.90 -4.32 -11.63
C ARG A 451 22.48 -4.71 -10.27
N PRO A 452 23.61 -4.13 -9.79
CA PRO A 452 24.11 -4.39 -8.45
C PRO A 452 23.11 -3.99 -7.35
N THR A 453 22.42 -2.86 -7.50
CA THR A 453 21.38 -2.42 -6.56
C THR A 453 20.22 -3.39 -6.50
N VAL A 454 19.64 -3.76 -7.65
CA VAL A 454 18.51 -4.70 -7.72
C VAL A 454 18.90 -6.05 -7.12
N LYS A 455 20.11 -6.54 -7.44
CA LYS A 455 20.66 -7.77 -6.86
C LYS A 455 20.80 -7.66 -5.34
N ALA A 456 21.40 -6.60 -4.82
CA ALA A 456 21.64 -6.43 -3.39
C ALA A 456 20.32 -6.32 -2.61
N MET A 457 19.34 -5.60 -3.15
CA MET A 457 17.99 -5.50 -2.56
C MET A 457 17.30 -6.87 -2.50
N ARG A 458 17.38 -7.66 -3.57
CA ARG A 458 16.84 -9.02 -3.60
C ARG A 458 17.55 -9.93 -2.59
N ASP A 459 18.88 -9.89 -2.55
CA ASP A 459 19.68 -10.75 -1.66
C ASP A 459 19.45 -10.41 -0.17
N ARG A 460 19.07 -9.16 0.15
CA ARG A 460 18.60 -8.71 1.48
C ARG A 460 17.16 -9.16 1.82
N GLY A 461 16.45 -9.80 0.89
CA GLY A 461 15.05 -10.23 1.08
C GLY A 461 14.03 -9.10 0.88
N THR A 462 14.45 -7.96 0.32
CA THR A 462 13.62 -6.78 0.07
C THR A 462 13.66 -6.42 -1.42
N PRO A 463 13.22 -7.30 -2.34
CA PRO A 463 13.32 -7.06 -3.77
C PRO A 463 12.61 -5.75 -4.14
N PHE A 464 13.26 -4.95 -4.99
CA PHE A 464 12.69 -3.69 -5.44
C PHE A 464 11.76 -3.93 -6.62
N GLN A 465 10.52 -3.45 -6.56
CA GLN A 465 9.56 -3.50 -7.66
C GLN A 465 9.08 -2.09 -8.00
N GLY A 466 9.05 -1.72 -9.27
CA GLY A 466 8.61 -0.39 -9.72
C GLY A 466 9.64 0.28 -10.63
N VAL A 467 9.65 1.62 -10.60
CA VAL A 467 10.67 2.41 -11.30
C VAL A 467 11.78 2.80 -10.34
N LEU A 468 13.01 2.44 -10.69
CA LEU A 468 14.21 2.90 -10.03
C LEU A 468 14.75 4.09 -10.82
N TYR A 469 14.71 5.27 -10.20
CA TYR A 469 15.30 6.49 -10.72
C TYR A 469 16.65 6.72 -10.01
N ALA A 470 17.73 6.57 -10.76
CA ALA A 470 19.07 6.96 -10.32
C ALA A 470 19.36 8.42 -10.74
N GLY A 471 19.60 9.29 -9.77
CA GLY A 471 20.25 10.57 -9.98
C GLY A 471 21.77 10.36 -10.06
N LEU A 472 22.39 10.78 -11.16
CA LEU A 472 23.79 10.50 -11.47
C LEU A 472 24.58 11.79 -11.65
N MET A 473 25.85 11.74 -11.25
CA MET A 473 26.88 12.68 -11.69
C MET A 473 27.77 11.96 -12.71
N ILE A 474 27.86 12.48 -13.93
CA ILE A 474 28.76 11.97 -14.96
C ILE A 474 30.10 12.69 -14.80
N THR A 475 31.05 11.99 -14.18
CA THR A 475 32.39 12.47 -13.89
C THR A 475 33.39 11.96 -14.94
N ASP A 476 34.63 12.46 -14.92
CA ASP A 476 35.72 11.92 -15.75
C ASP A 476 35.99 10.42 -15.51
N ALA A 477 35.67 9.91 -14.32
CA ALA A 477 35.78 8.48 -13.99
C ALA A 477 34.57 7.64 -14.45
N GLY A 478 33.48 8.29 -14.88
CA GLY A 478 32.21 7.66 -15.24
C GLY A 478 31.05 8.04 -14.34
N PRO A 479 29.92 7.30 -14.43
CA PRO A 479 28.72 7.59 -13.67
C PRO A 479 28.94 7.28 -12.19
N LYS A 480 28.58 8.24 -11.32
CA LYS A 480 28.48 8.05 -9.88
C LYS A 480 27.07 8.34 -9.41
N LEU A 481 26.52 7.48 -8.55
CA LEU A 481 25.22 7.68 -7.94
C LEU A 481 25.23 8.85 -6.96
N ILE A 482 24.33 9.81 -7.15
CA ILE A 482 24.04 10.90 -6.20
C ILE A 482 22.99 10.43 -5.19
N GLU A 483 21.88 9.90 -5.69
CA GLU A 483 20.74 9.44 -4.91
C GLU A 483 19.83 8.50 -5.72
N TYR A 484 19.04 7.71 -5.01
CA TYR A 484 17.89 7.01 -5.59
C TYR A 484 16.60 7.72 -5.27
N ASN A 485 15.73 7.75 -6.27
CA ASN A 485 14.31 7.98 -6.12
C ASN A 485 13.60 6.67 -6.51
N VAL A 486 12.60 6.26 -5.73
CA VAL A 486 11.93 4.96 -5.86
C VAL A 486 10.59 5.05 -6.59
N ARG A 487 10.41 6.17 -7.29
CA ARG A 487 9.23 6.54 -8.05
C ARG A 487 9.64 7.39 -9.25
N PHE A 488 8.69 7.65 -10.12
CA PHE A 488 8.90 8.48 -11.30
C PHE A 488 9.36 9.92 -10.92
N GLY A 489 10.20 10.54 -11.74
CA GLY A 489 10.69 11.91 -11.52
C GLY A 489 9.62 12.96 -11.77
N ASP A 490 9.76 14.15 -11.20
CA ASP A 490 8.92 15.31 -11.53
C ASP A 490 9.84 16.54 -11.56
N PRO A 491 10.19 17.11 -12.73
CA PRO A 491 9.43 17.08 -13.99
C PRO A 491 9.92 16.12 -15.09
N GLU A 492 10.72 15.10 -14.79
CA GLU A 492 11.31 14.18 -15.79
C GLU A 492 10.30 13.24 -16.46
N THR A 493 9.18 12.95 -15.78
CA THR A 493 8.15 12.05 -16.31
C THR A 493 7.41 12.66 -17.48
N GLN A 494 7.17 13.96 -17.45
CA GLN A 494 6.43 14.71 -18.45
C GLN A 494 7.03 14.55 -19.87
N PRO A 495 8.34 14.84 -20.11
CA PRO A 495 8.94 14.60 -21.42
C PRO A 495 9.09 13.11 -21.74
N MET A 496 9.28 12.23 -20.74
CA MET A 496 9.31 10.79 -20.97
C MET A 496 7.97 10.28 -21.52
N MET A 497 6.85 10.65 -20.92
CA MET A 497 5.53 10.17 -21.34
C MET A 497 5.16 10.65 -22.75
N MET A 498 5.60 11.85 -23.14
CA MET A 498 5.45 12.36 -24.52
C MET A 498 6.23 11.53 -25.56
N ARG A 499 7.35 10.92 -25.15
CA ARG A 499 8.22 10.11 -26.03
C ARG A 499 7.93 8.62 -26.01
N LEU A 500 7.34 8.11 -24.93
CA LEU A 500 7.05 6.68 -24.79
C LEU A 500 6.07 6.24 -25.88
N ASP A 501 6.47 5.28 -26.71
CA ASP A 501 5.61 4.72 -27.76
C ASP A 501 4.90 3.45 -27.29
N SER A 502 5.59 2.60 -26.50
CA SER A 502 5.00 1.42 -25.87
C SER A 502 3.79 1.76 -24.97
N ASP A 503 2.91 0.78 -24.77
CA ASP A 503 1.79 0.90 -23.84
C ASP A 503 2.29 0.93 -22.39
N LEU A 504 2.09 2.05 -21.70
CA LEU A 504 2.48 2.23 -20.31
C LEU A 504 1.77 1.21 -19.40
N VAL A 505 0.51 0.87 -19.67
CA VAL A 505 -0.24 -0.08 -18.84
C VAL A 505 0.41 -1.46 -18.85
N ASP A 506 0.93 -1.91 -19.99
CA ASP A 506 1.65 -3.18 -20.11
C ASP A 506 2.93 -3.17 -19.27
N LEU A 507 3.71 -2.09 -19.37
CA LEU A 507 4.95 -1.93 -18.63
C LEU A 507 4.73 -1.93 -17.11
N LEU A 508 3.78 -1.13 -16.62
CA LEU A 508 3.50 -1.01 -15.19
C LEU A 508 2.91 -2.30 -14.63
N TYR A 509 1.98 -2.93 -15.34
CA TYR A 509 1.37 -4.19 -14.91
C TYR A 509 2.38 -5.34 -14.90
N ALA A 510 3.22 -5.47 -15.94
CA ALA A 510 4.29 -6.47 -15.97
C ALA A 510 5.25 -6.29 -14.78
N THR A 511 5.62 -5.04 -14.49
CA THR A 511 6.49 -4.72 -13.35
C THR A 511 5.85 -5.10 -12.01
N ALA A 512 4.59 -4.72 -11.78
CA ALA A 512 3.87 -4.98 -10.54
C ALA A 512 3.58 -6.47 -10.28
N THR A 513 3.64 -7.32 -11.32
CA THR A 513 3.25 -8.73 -11.24
C THR A 513 4.41 -9.72 -11.44
N GLY A 514 5.67 -9.25 -11.54
CA GLY A 514 6.81 -10.15 -11.76
C GLY A 514 6.94 -10.65 -13.21
N GLY A 515 6.37 -9.94 -14.17
CA GLY A 515 6.25 -10.34 -15.57
C GLY A 515 7.09 -9.50 -16.53
N LEU A 516 8.14 -8.84 -16.06
CA LEU A 516 8.92 -7.88 -16.88
C LEU A 516 9.87 -8.59 -17.87
N SER A 517 10.20 -9.86 -17.62
CA SER A 517 11.03 -10.67 -18.51
C SER A 517 10.42 -10.77 -19.91
N GLY A 518 11.20 -10.40 -20.93
CA GLY A 518 10.77 -10.38 -22.34
C GLY A 518 9.94 -9.16 -22.75
N VAL A 519 9.68 -8.21 -21.84
CA VAL A 519 9.02 -6.94 -22.15
C VAL A 519 10.03 -5.92 -22.66
N SER A 520 9.63 -5.08 -23.62
CA SER A 520 10.46 -3.99 -24.14
C SER A 520 9.72 -2.64 -24.13
N ALA A 521 10.49 -1.55 -23.98
CA ALA A 521 9.99 -0.19 -24.08
C ALA A 521 10.55 0.47 -25.34
N ASN A 522 9.65 0.84 -26.27
CA ASN A 522 9.97 1.57 -27.47
C ASN A 522 9.73 3.07 -27.25
N TRP A 523 10.63 3.88 -27.79
CA TRP A 523 10.63 5.33 -27.62
C TRP A 523 10.72 6.01 -28.97
N ARG A 524 10.03 7.15 -29.09
CA ARG A 524 10.16 8.02 -30.26
C ARG A 524 11.56 8.64 -30.30
N GLU A 525 12.05 8.83 -31.53
CA GLU A 525 13.35 9.47 -31.79
C GLU A 525 13.34 10.96 -31.44
N GLU A 526 12.18 11.61 -31.56
CA GLU A 526 11.98 13.01 -31.18
C GLU A 526 12.41 13.27 -29.73
N SER A 527 12.95 14.46 -29.50
CA SER A 527 13.23 14.97 -28.16
C SER A 527 11.96 15.58 -27.56
N ALA A 528 11.86 15.57 -26.25
CA ALA A 528 10.83 16.28 -25.52
C ALA A 528 11.46 17.12 -24.41
N LEU A 529 10.89 18.29 -24.17
CA LEU A 529 11.35 19.24 -23.16
C LEU A 529 10.17 19.81 -22.39
N THR A 530 10.33 19.94 -21.09
CA THR A 530 9.35 20.49 -20.16
C THR A 530 9.90 21.73 -19.49
N VAL A 531 9.14 22.81 -19.56
CA VAL A 531 9.35 24.03 -18.77
C VAL A 531 8.34 24.05 -17.64
N VAL A 532 8.80 24.19 -16.40
CA VAL A 532 7.92 24.33 -15.24
C VAL A 532 7.58 25.81 -15.05
N MET A 533 6.29 26.11 -14.96
CA MET A 533 5.80 27.39 -14.44
C MET A 533 5.48 27.25 -12.96
N ALA A 534 6.11 28.09 -12.15
CA ALA A 534 6.02 28.10 -10.70
C ALA A 534 5.39 29.41 -10.19
N ALA A 535 4.78 29.35 -9.01
CA ALA A 535 4.20 30.52 -8.37
C ALA A 535 5.32 31.44 -7.87
N GLN A 536 5.20 32.74 -8.12
CA GLN A 536 6.18 33.72 -7.64
C GLN A 536 6.45 33.55 -6.13
N GLY A 537 7.75 33.50 -5.78
CA GLY A 537 8.24 33.23 -4.44
C GLY A 537 8.67 31.78 -4.18
N TYR A 538 8.27 30.81 -5.02
CA TYR A 538 8.80 29.45 -4.99
C TYR A 538 10.34 29.44 -5.19
N PRO A 539 11.14 28.65 -4.45
CA PRO A 539 10.77 27.59 -3.49
C PRO A 539 10.49 28.04 -2.04
N GLY A 540 10.53 29.34 -1.78
CA GLY A 540 10.18 29.97 -0.51
C GLY A 540 8.66 30.07 -0.30
N ALA A 541 8.21 31.12 0.38
CA ALA A 541 6.78 31.38 0.55
C ALA A 541 6.18 31.91 -0.76
N TYR A 542 5.02 31.38 -1.14
CA TYR A 542 4.30 31.76 -2.35
C TYR A 542 2.80 31.87 -2.07
N ALA A 543 2.12 32.70 -2.86
CA ALA A 543 0.67 32.85 -2.78
C ALA A 543 -0.05 31.73 -3.54
N LYS A 544 -1.29 31.44 -3.13
CA LYS A 544 -2.22 30.51 -3.80
C LYS A 544 -3.48 31.27 -4.23
N GLY A 545 -4.25 30.69 -5.15
CA GLY A 545 -5.55 31.19 -5.60
C GLY A 545 -5.50 32.14 -6.80
N SER A 546 -4.31 32.45 -7.35
CA SER A 546 -4.19 33.29 -8.56
C SER A 546 -4.77 32.56 -9.77
N ALA A 547 -5.56 33.26 -10.58
CA ALA A 547 -6.21 32.70 -11.76
C ALA A 547 -5.21 32.34 -12.87
N ILE A 548 -5.51 31.27 -13.61
CA ILE A 548 -4.70 30.76 -14.72
C ILE A 548 -5.61 30.63 -15.94
N ASP A 549 -5.24 31.28 -17.03
CA ASP A 549 -5.90 31.18 -18.34
C ASP A 549 -4.91 30.76 -19.43
N GLY A 550 -5.40 30.47 -20.64
CA GLY A 550 -4.55 30.21 -21.82
C GLY A 550 -4.06 28.77 -22.00
N ILE A 551 -4.35 27.84 -21.08
CA ILE A 551 -3.96 26.42 -21.22
C ILE A 551 -4.45 25.81 -22.54
N GLY A 552 -5.72 25.99 -22.88
CA GLY A 552 -6.27 25.48 -24.14
C GLY A 552 -5.62 26.07 -25.39
N ALA A 553 -5.10 27.31 -25.32
CA ALA A 553 -4.37 27.92 -26.43
C ALA A 553 -2.97 27.31 -26.58
N ALA A 554 -2.30 26.99 -25.48
CA ALA A 554 -1.03 26.27 -25.49
C ALA A 554 -1.19 24.83 -25.97
N ASP A 555 -2.17 24.08 -25.45
CA ASP A 555 -2.50 22.70 -25.87
C ASP A 555 -2.97 22.62 -27.34
N GLY A 556 -3.41 23.74 -27.92
CA GLY A 556 -3.77 23.82 -29.34
C GLY A 556 -2.58 23.76 -30.31
N LEU A 557 -1.35 23.88 -29.79
CA LEU A 557 -0.15 23.70 -30.58
C LEU A 557 0.14 22.21 -30.81
N SER A 558 0.43 21.85 -32.06
CA SER A 558 0.88 20.50 -32.39
C SER A 558 2.19 20.18 -31.66
N GLY A 559 2.26 19.04 -30.97
CA GLY A 559 3.44 18.61 -30.24
C GLY A 559 3.55 19.16 -28.81
N VAL A 560 2.51 19.84 -28.30
CA VAL A 560 2.50 20.41 -26.95
C VAL A 560 1.46 19.74 -26.05
N LYS A 561 1.80 19.56 -24.78
CA LYS A 561 0.85 19.28 -23.71
C LYS A 561 1.22 20.03 -22.43
N VAL A 562 0.25 20.68 -21.82
CA VAL A 562 0.37 21.32 -20.52
C VAL A 562 -0.11 20.37 -19.42
N PHE A 563 0.83 19.82 -18.65
CA PHE A 563 0.53 19.00 -17.49
C PHE A 563 0.39 19.87 -16.24
N GLN A 564 -0.84 19.99 -15.76
CA GLN A 564 -1.15 20.61 -14.48
C GLN A 564 -0.55 19.85 -13.29
N ALA A 565 0.06 20.57 -12.36
CA ALA A 565 0.61 20.07 -11.10
C ALA A 565 -0.16 20.68 -9.91
N GLY A 566 0.36 21.73 -9.30
CA GLY A 566 -0.30 22.45 -8.21
C GLY A 566 -1.41 23.38 -8.70
N THR A 567 -2.47 22.86 -9.31
CA THR A 567 -3.68 23.62 -9.69
C THR A 567 -4.89 23.20 -8.87
N GLY A 568 -5.91 24.06 -8.85
CA GLY A 568 -7.21 23.79 -8.23
C GLY A 568 -8.34 24.48 -8.99
N LEU A 569 -9.58 24.17 -8.62
CA LEU A 569 -10.76 24.89 -9.10
C LEU A 569 -11.34 25.73 -7.97
N GLN A 570 -11.55 27.02 -8.23
CA GLN A 570 -12.25 27.94 -7.34
C GLN A 570 -13.29 28.70 -8.17
N ASP A 571 -14.56 28.60 -7.77
CA ASP A 571 -15.69 29.22 -8.47
C ASP A 571 -15.74 28.89 -9.98
N GLY A 572 -15.38 27.65 -10.33
CA GLY A 572 -15.31 27.18 -11.72
C GLY A 572 -14.11 27.68 -12.53
N ARG A 573 -13.20 28.45 -11.92
CA ARG A 573 -11.96 28.94 -12.55
C ARG A 573 -10.76 28.12 -12.09
N LEU A 574 -9.82 27.93 -13.01
CA LEU A 574 -8.55 27.31 -12.70
C LEU A 574 -7.66 28.30 -11.93
N VAL A 575 -7.09 27.83 -10.82
CA VAL A 575 -6.22 28.64 -9.95
C VAL A 575 -4.94 27.90 -9.59
N ALA A 576 -3.88 28.65 -9.29
CA ALA A 576 -2.64 28.11 -8.72
C ALA A 576 -2.88 27.66 -7.27
N ASN A 577 -2.46 26.45 -6.92
CA ASN A 577 -2.65 25.83 -5.60
C ASN A 577 -1.38 25.13 -5.06
N GLY A 578 -0.23 25.31 -5.71
CA GLY A 578 1.05 24.75 -5.28
C GLY A 578 2.24 25.59 -5.74
N GLY A 579 3.45 25.21 -5.34
CA GLY A 579 4.68 25.92 -5.71
C GLY A 579 5.01 25.76 -7.19
N ARG A 580 5.03 24.51 -7.69
CA ARG A 580 5.08 24.18 -9.12
C ARG A 580 3.66 23.94 -9.61
N VAL A 581 3.26 24.64 -10.67
CA VAL A 581 1.83 24.78 -11.01
C VAL A 581 1.52 24.16 -12.36
N LEU A 582 2.31 24.46 -13.40
CA LEU A 582 2.16 23.89 -14.73
C LEU A 582 3.49 23.35 -15.23
N ASN A 583 3.42 22.30 -16.05
CA ASN A 583 4.56 21.78 -16.80
C ASN A 583 4.19 21.85 -18.27
N VAL A 584 4.79 22.79 -18.99
CA VAL A 584 4.55 22.99 -20.42
C VAL A 584 5.56 22.14 -21.17
N THR A 585 5.09 21.04 -21.76
CA THR A 585 5.93 20.05 -22.42
C THR A 585 5.73 20.10 -23.92
N ALA A 586 6.82 20.12 -24.69
CA ALA A 586 6.78 20.08 -26.14
C ALA A 586 7.73 19.00 -26.70
N THR A 587 7.41 18.47 -27.88
CA THR A 587 8.30 17.62 -28.68
C THR A 587 8.89 18.38 -29.87
N GLY A 588 10.03 17.90 -30.36
CA GLY A 588 10.70 18.40 -31.56
C GLY A 588 11.74 17.40 -32.06
N ALA A 589 12.21 17.54 -33.30
CA ALA A 589 13.23 16.64 -33.84
C ALA A 589 14.57 16.81 -33.09
N THR A 590 14.78 17.98 -32.49
CA THR A 590 15.92 18.28 -31.61
C THR A 590 15.46 18.90 -30.29
N ILE A 591 16.34 18.89 -29.28
CA ILE A 591 16.10 19.58 -27.99
C ILE A 591 15.86 21.08 -28.21
N ALA A 592 16.58 21.72 -29.15
CA ALA A 592 16.42 23.14 -29.46
C ALA A 592 15.03 23.45 -30.04
N GLU A 593 14.51 22.60 -30.93
CA GLU A 593 13.15 22.74 -31.47
C GLU A 593 12.08 22.53 -30.40
N ALA A 594 12.24 21.48 -29.57
CA ALA A 594 11.34 21.24 -28.44
C ALA A 594 11.36 22.41 -27.44
N GLN A 595 12.53 23.00 -27.18
CA GLN A 595 12.69 24.18 -26.32
C GLN A 595 11.94 25.39 -26.88
N ALA A 596 12.15 25.71 -28.15
CA ALA A 596 11.51 26.84 -28.80
C ALA A 596 9.98 26.71 -28.76
N LEU A 597 9.47 25.51 -29.07
CA LEU A 597 8.03 25.25 -29.04
C LEU A 597 7.45 25.28 -27.62
N ALA A 598 8.18 24.75 -26.62
CA ALA A 598 7.76 24.84 -25.22
C ALA A 598 7.65 26.29 -24.75
N TYR A 599 8.60 27.16 -25.12
CA TYR A 599 8.52 28.58 -24.77
C TYR A 599 7.42 29.32 -25.53
N GLU A 600 7.17 28.98 -26.80
CA GLU A 600 6.03 29.51 -27.55
C GLU A 600 4.69 29.13 -26.89
N ALA A 601 4.61 27.94 -26.30
CA ALA A 601 3.45 27.49 -25.54
C ALA A 601 3.34 28.20 -24.19
N VAL A 602 4.45 28.38 -23.45
CA VAL A 602 4.49 29.16 -22.20
C VAL A 602 3.97 30.57 -22.42
N ASP A 603 4.36 31.23 -23.51
CA ASP A 603 3.95 32.61 -23.79
C ASP A 603 2.46 32.75 -24.16
N ARG A 604 1.75 31.65 -24.41
CA ARG A 604 0.28 31.62 -24.56
C ARG A 604 -0.46 31.50 -23.22
N ILE A 605 0.23 31.09 -22.15
CA ILE A 605 -0.37 31.00 -20.81
C ILE A 605 -0.50 32.39 -20.22
N VAL A 606 -1.68 32.71 -19.69
CA VAL A 606 -1.95 33.97 -19.00
C VAL A 606 -2.01 33.69 -17.51
N TRP A 607 -0.88 33.94 -16.84
CA TRP A 607 -0.76 33.82 -15.39
C TRP A 607 0.30 34.81 -14.87
N PRO A 608 -0.08 36.05 -14.53
CA PRO A 608 0.85 37.11 -14.13
C PRO A 608 1.67 36.80 -12.87
N GLU A 609 1.12 36.00 -11.95
CA GLU A 609 1.78 35.56 -10.72
C GLU A 609 2.64 34.30 -10.91
N GLY A 610 2.77 33.82 -12.15
CA GLY A 610 3.66 32.74 -12.54
C GLY A 610 5.02 33.22 -13.02
N PHE A 611 6.03 32.35 -12.91
CA PHE A 611 7.32 32.53 -13.57
C PHE A 611 7.89 31.18 -14.03
N CYS A 612 8.83 31.22 -14.96
CA CYS A 612 9.62 30.07 -15.36
C CYS A 612 11.05 30.52 -15.70
N ARG A 613 11.99 29.58 -15.74
CA ARG A 613 13.32 29.80 -16.34
C ARG A 613 13.21 29.89 -17.86
N ARG A 614 14.04 30.71 -18.52
CA ARG A 614 14.12 30.82 -19.98
C ARG A 614 15.33 30.10 -20.61
N ASP A 615 16.02 29.27 -19.84
CA ASP A 615 17.23 28.53 -20.26
C ASP A 615 17.12 27.00 -20.14
N ILE A 616 15.93 26.41 -19.98
CA ILE A 616 15.81 24.95 -19.80
C ILE A 616 16.40 24.21 -21.01
N GLY A 617 17.37 23.32 -20.79
CA GLY A 617 18.05 22.58 -21.87
C GLY A 617 19.28 23.27 -22.46
N TRP A 618 19.71 24.41 -21.90
CA TRP A 618 20.81 25.21 -22.42
C TRP A 618 22.13 24.42 -22.60
N ARG A 619 22.50 23.55 -21.64
CA ARG A 619 23.73 22.74 -21.72
C ARG A 619 23.75 21.85 -22.96
N ALA A 620 22.67 21.14 -23.22
CA ALA A 620 22.54 20.27 -24.39
C ALA A 620 22.54 21.02 -25.74
N ILE A 621 22.12 22.29 -25.75
CA ILE A 621 22.04 23.10 -26.97
C ILE A 621 23.39 23.79 -27.24
N SER A 622 24.03 24.34 -26.22
CA SER A 622 25.29 25.08 -26.33
C SER A 622 26.48 24.19 -26.74
N ASP A 623 26.51 22.93 -26.31
CA ASP A 623 27.61 22.00 -26.62
C ASP A 623 27.65 21.52 -28.09
N ARG A 624 26.65 21.85 -28.90
CA ARG A 624 26.67 21.60 -30.35
C ARG A 624 27.25 22.76 -31.17
N GLY A 625 27.64 23.87 -30.53
CA GLY A 625 28.27 25.04 -31.17
C GLY A 625 29.79 24.96 -31.33
N VAL A 626 30.44 23.94 -30.76
CA VAL A 626 31.88 23.70 -30.90
C VAL A 626 32.11 22.25 -31.36
N ARG A 627 31.93 22.00 -32.66
CA ARG A 627 32.55 20.87 -33.35
C ARG A 627 33.09 21.31 -34.70
#